data_AF-A0AAE4EYZ1-F1
#
_entry.id   AF-A0AAE4EYZ1-F1
#
_cell.length_a   1.000
_cell.length_b   1.000
_cell.length_c   1.000
_cell.angle_alpha   90.00
_cell.angle_beta   90.00
_cell.angle_gamma   90.00
#
_symmetry.space_group_name_H-M   'P 1'
#
loop_
_entity.id
_entity.type
_entity.pdbx_description
1 polymer ?
#
loop_
_entity_poly.entity_id
_entity_poly.type
_entity_poly.pdbx_seq_one_letter_code
_entity_poly.pdbx_strand_id
1 'polypeptide(L)' 'MSQTTYQCQCGATLRFRQDLTLERGGTSRSWACGDCGLPVPGVVAEKLSHQHPS' A
#
# COMPACT_ATOMS: atom_id res chain seq x y z
N MET A 1 -15.90 5.42 8.31
CA MET A 1 -14.53 5.79 7.87
C MET A 1 -14.49 5.68 6.35
N SER A 2 -13.90 6.63 5.64
CA SER A 2 -13.80 6.59 4.18
C SER A 2 -12.78 5.53 3.76
N GLN A 3 -13.20 4.59 2.92
CA GLN A 3 -12.30 3.59 2.37
C GLN A 3 -11.33 4.29 1.40
N THR A 4 -10.04 4.19 1.68
CA THR A 4 -8.96 4.62 0.81
C THR A 4 -8.72 3.54 -0.24
N THR A 5 -8.72 3.93 -1.50
CA THR A 5 -8.30 3.09 -2.61
C THR A 5 -7.23 3.83 -3.38
N TYR A 6 -6.20 3.13 -3.83
CA TYR A 6 -5.11 3.68 -4.62
C TYR A 6 -4.88 2.84 -5.86
N GLN A 7 -4.81 3.51 -7.01
CA GLN A 7 -4.48 2.86 -8.27
C GLN A 7 -2.97 2.98 -8.48
N CYS A 8 -2.28 1.84 -8.49
CA CYS A 8 -0.88 1.76 -8.82
C CYS A 8 -0.69 2.04 -10.32
N GLN A 9 0.48 2.55 -10.70
CA GLN A 9 0.82 2.83 -12.10
C GLN A 9 0.89 1.56 -12.97
N CYS A 10 1.08 0.38 -12.36
CA CYS A 10 0.97 -0.90 -13.07
C CYS A 10 -0.48 -1.29 -13.42
N GLY A 11 -1.48 -0.56 -12.91
CA GLY A 11 -2.90 -0.85 -13.07
C GLY A 11 -3.55 -1.58 -11.89
N ALA A 12 -2.76 -2.06 -10.91
CA ALA A 12 -3.30 -2.71 -9.72
C ALA A 12 -4.09 -1.74 -8.83
N THR A 13 -5.15 -2.26 -8.19
CA THR A 13 -5.98 -1.49 -7.25
C THR A 13 -5.71 -1.93 -5.82
N LEU A 14 -5.04 -1.07 -5.06
CA LEU A 14 -4.67 -1.32 -3.66
C LEU A 14 -5.76 -0.78 -2.74
N ARG A 15 -6.31 -1.66 -1.90
CA ARG A 15 -7.43 -1.36 -0.99
C ARG A 15 -7.12 -1.70 0.46
N PHE A 16 -6.19 -2.62 0.69
CA PHE A 16 -5.88 -3.11 2.02
C PHE A 16 -4.39 -3.35 2.21
N ARG A 17 -3.99 -3.60 3.45
CA ARG A 17 -2.61 -3.95 3.81
C ARG A 17 -2.07 -5.14 3.01
N GLN A 18 -2.91 -6.13 2.68
CA GLN A 18 -2.48 -7.30 1.92
C GLN A 18 -2.03 -6.99 0.49
N ASP A 19 -2.47 -5.85 -0.07
CA ASP A 19 -2.07 -5.41 -1.40
C ASP A 19 -0.72 -4.66 -1.36
N LEU A 20 -0.14 -4.50 -0.16
CA LEU A 20 1.14 -3.84 0.06
C LEU A 20 2.20 -4.84 0.50
N THR A 21 3.41 -4.66 -0.01
CA THR A 21 4.62 -5.35 0.45
C THR A 21 5.49 -4.37 1.23
N LEU A 22 5.95 -4.78 2.42
CA LEU A 22 6.86 -3.96 3.20
C LEU A 22 8.27 -4.06 2.58
N GLU A 23 8.83 -2.93 2.18
CA GLU A 23 10.22 -2.87 1.73
C GLU A 23 11.16 -2.95 2.93
N ARG A 24 12.09 -3.91 2.90
CA ARG A 24 13.13 -4.05 3.93
C ARG A 24 14.37 -3.29 3.47
N GLY A 25 14.69 -2.17 4.11
CA GLY A 25 15.91 -1.43 3.76
C GLY A 25 16.11 -0.05 4.37
N GLY A 26 15.08 0.54 5.00
CA GLY A 26 15.17 1.87 5.61
C GLY A 26 14.76 1.89 7.09
N THR A 27 15.19 2.93 7.80
CA THR A 27 14.76 3.22 9.18
C THR A 27 13.26 3.50 9.27
N SER A 28 12.62 3.87 8.15
CA SER A 28 11.17 4.06 8.00
C SER A 28 10.52 2.89 7.28
N ARG A 29 9.26 2.59 7.62
CA ARG A 29 8.43 1.62 6.87
C ARG A 29 8.10 2.19 5.50
N SER A 30 8.77 1.70 4.47
CA SER A 30 8.39 1.93 3.08
C SER A 30 7.53 0.76 2.60
N TRP A 31 6.50 1.06 1.82
CA TRP A 31 5.60 0.07 1.27
C TRP A 31 5.62 0.15 -0.25
N ALA A 32 5.57 -1.01 -0.87
CA ALA A 32 5.47 -1.18 -2.31
C ALA A 32 4.16 -1.89 -2.67
N CYS A 33 3.75 -1.79 -3.92
CA CYS A 33 2.65 -2.55 -4.48
C CYS A 33 2.98 -4.04 -4.44
N GLY A 34 2.06 -4.87 -3.93
CA GLY A 34 2.22 -6.31 -3.89
C GLY A 34 2.31 -6.97 -5.26
N ASP A 35 1.67 -6.40 -6.28
CA ASP A 35 1.66 -6.96 -7.64
C ASP A 35 2.95 -6.68 -8.43
N CYS A 36 3.48 -5.46 -8.35
CA CYS A 36 4.58 -5.01 -9.23
C CYS A 36 5.82 -4.50 -8.49
N GLY A 37 5.77 -4.35 -7.17
CA GLY A 37 6.87 -3.83 -6.37
C GLY A 37 7.12 -2.32 -6.51
N LEU A 38 6.27 -1.57 -7.21
CA LEU A 38 6.42 -0.11 -7.30
C LEU A 38 6.18 0.56 -5.94
N PRO A 39 6.96 1.59 -5.58
CA PRO A 39 6.81 2.28 -4.31
C PRO A 39 5.43 2.95 -4.21
N VAL A 40 4.76 2.76 -3.07
CA VAL A 40 3.48 3.39 -2.75
C VAL A 40 3.74 4.62 -1.88
N PRO A 41 3.10 5.78 -2.14
CA PRO A 41 3.28 6.96 -1.31
C PRO A 41 2.95 6.68 0.16
N GLY A 42 3.83 7.10 1.09
CA GLY A 42 3.71 6.75 2.51
C GLY A 42 2.35 7.10 3.15
N VAL A 43 1.77 8.24 2.80
CA VAL A 43 0.43 8.65 3.30
C VAL A 43 -0.68 7.69 2.84
N VAL A 44 -0.58 7.18 1.62
CA VAL A 44 -1.52 6.19 1.07
C VAL A 44 -1.28 4.85 1.73
N ALA A 45 -0.02 4.43 1.82
CA ALA A 45 0.36 3.16 2.41
C ALA A 45 -0.05 3.05 3.89
N GLU A 46 0.10 4.13 4.67
CA GLU A 46 -0.41 4.18 6.05
C GLU A 46 -1.92 3.93 6.08
N LYS A 47 -2.71 4.68 5.30
CA LYS A 47 -4.18 4.49 5.26
C LYS A 47 -4.58 3.07 4.87
N LEU A 48 -3.97 2.53 3.83
CA LEU A 48 -4.23 1.17 3.36
C LEU A 48 -3.77 0.11 4.39
N SER A 49 -2.66 0.35 5.09
CA SER A 49 -2.14 -0.56 6.13
C SER A 49 -3.06 -0.66 7.35
N HIS A 50 -3.80 0.39 7.67
CA HIS A 50 -4.81 0.38 8.75
C HIS A 50 -6.17 -0.16 8.29
N GLN A 51 -6.36 -0.35 6.98
CA GLN A 51 -7.59 -0.91 6.43
C GLN A 51 -7.53 -2.44 6.41
N HIS A 52 -8.55 -3.05 7.03
CA HIS A 52 -8.74 -4.49 7.07
C HIS A 52 -10.07 -4.86 6.39
N PRO A 53 -10.12 -5.97 5.62
CA PRO A 53 -11.39 -6.52 5.17
C PRO A 53 -12.20 -6.95 6.41
N SER A 54 -13.46 -6.50 6.49
CA SER A 54 -14.42 -6.86 7.55
C SER A 54 -15.05 -8.22 7.29
#